data_AF-A0A850DKD0-F1
#
_entry.id   AF-A0A850DKD0-F1
#
_cell.length_a   1.000
_cell.length_b   1.000
_cell.length_c   1.000
_cell.angle_alpha   90.00
_cell.angle_beta   90.00
_cell.angle_gamma   90.00
#
_symmetry.space_group_name_H-M   'P 1'
#
loop_
_entity.id
_entity.type
_entity.pdbx_description
1 polymer ?
#
loop_
_entity_poly.entity_id
_entity_poly.type
_entity_poly.pdbx_seq_one_letter_code
_entity_poly.pdbx_strand_id
1 'polypeptide(L)'
;MAGGGVEKWEPGRLWRAWDADWVLVGQWDCKPPLDDLVEGGALTVDHPNGSRRSWLVREGELIDPATELRRIAWWPNPRLRSW
;
A
#
# COMPACT_ATOMS: atom_id res chain seq x y z
N MET A 1 13.30 12.51 -37.54
CA MET A 1 13.66 13.22 -36.30
C MET A 1 12.64 12.84 -35.24
N ALA A 2 13.10 12.21 -34.16
CA ALA A 2 12.27 11.70 -33.09
C ALA A 2 11.78 12.84 -32.19
N GLY A 3 10.48 13.09 -32.18
CA GLY A 3 9.82 13.87 -31.14
C GLY A 3 9.54 12.94 -29.97
N GLY A 4 10.53 12.71 -29.12
CA GLY A 4 10.34 12.00 -27.85
C GLY A 4 9.52 12.88 -26.93
N GLY A 5 8.19 12.75 -27.02
CA GLY A 5 7.28 13.34 -26.04
C GLY A 5 7.61 12.73 -24.69
N VAL A 6 8.17 13.52 -23.79
CA VAL A 6 8.29 13.14 -22.39
C VAL A 6 6.85 13.09 -21.88
N GLU A 7 6.26 11.90 -21.88
CA GLU A 7 4.98 11.67 -21.23
C GLU A 7 5.13 12.16 -19.80
N LYS A 8 4.42 13.25 -19.50
CA LYS A 8 4.39 13.85 -18.17
C LYS A 8 3.76 12.79 -17.27
N TRP A 9 4.60 12.05 -16.54
CA TRP A 9 4.16 11.09 -15.54
C TRP A 9 3.36 11.85 -14.49
N GLU A 10 2.04 11.83 -14.61
CA GLU A 10 1.18 12.29 -13.53
C GLU A 10 1.34 11.27 -12.40
N PRO A 11 1.61 11.71 -11.16
CA PRO A 11 1.69 10.77 -10.05
C PRO A 11 0.35 10.09 -9.90
N GLY A 12 0.26 8.87 -10.41
CA GLY A 12 -0.86 7.96 -10.19
C GLY A 12 -0.85 7.49 -8.73
N ARG A 13 -1.91 6.79 -8.34
CA ARG A 13 -1.90 6.07 -7.07
C ARG A 13 -0.83 5.00 -7.13
N LEU A 14 0.03 4.92 -6.13
CA LEU A 14 1.06 3.89 -6.06
C LEU A 14 0.69 2.87 -5.00
N TRP A 15 0.36 1.66 -5.44
CA TRP A 15 0.00 0.55 -4.58
C TRP A 15 1.24 -0.26 -4.24
N ARG A 16 1.41 -0.61 -2.96
CA ARG A 16 2.57 -1.36 -2.45
C ARG A 16 2.11 -2.44 -1.48
N ALA A 17 2.55 -3.66 -1.72
CA ALA A 17 2.31 -4.79 -0.85
C ALA A 17 3.55 -5.07 0.00
N TRP A 18 3.31 -5.38 1.27
CA TRP A 18 4.32 -5.64 2.27
C TRP A 18 4.01 -6.98 2.93
N ASP A 19 5.04 -7.76 3.26
CA ASP A 19 4.87 -8.95 4.10
C ASP A 19 4.77 -8.58 5.59
N ALA A 20 4.66 -9.59 6.45
CA ALA A 20 4.56 -9.44 7.90
C ALA A 20 5.80 -8.78 8.54
N ASP A 21 6.96 -8.84 7.87
CA ASP A 21 8.23 -8.24 8.29
C ASP A 21 8.46 -6.83 7.70
N TRP A 22 7.44 -6.27 7.03
CA TRP A 22 7.49 -4.98 6.33
C TRP A 22 8.52 -4.92 5.19
N VAL A 23 8.80 -6.05 4.55
CA VAL A 23 9.55 -6.11 3.30
C VAL A 23 8.60 -5.86 2.14
N LEU A 24 9.01 -4.99 1.21
CA LEU A 24 8.23 -4.70 0.01
C LEU A 24 8.25 -5.94 -0.89
N VAL A 25 7.08 -6.54 -1.12
CA VAL A 25 6.93 -7.73 -1.97
C VAL A 25 6.38 -7.40 -3.36
N GLY A 26 5.75 -6.23 -3.53
CA GLY A 26 5.29 -5.80 -4.84
C GLY A 26 4.83 -4.35 -4.91
N GLN A 27 4.76 -3.82 -6.13
CA GLN A 27 4.35 -2.44 -6.41
C GLN A 27 3.59 -2.36 -7.74
N TRP A 28 2.50 -1.59 -7.76
CA TRP A 28 1.60 -1.44 -8.90
C TRP A 28 1.08 0.00 -9.03
N ASP A 29 0.71 0.39 -10.24
CA ASP A 29 0.01 1.64 -10.58
C ASP A 29 -1.52 1.55 -10.38
N CYS A 30 -2.03 0.34 -10.25
CA CYS A 30 -3.43 0.03 -9.96
C CYS A 30 -3.56 -0.95 -8.78
N LYS A 31 -4.78 -1.12 -8.25
CA LYS A 31 -5.01 -2.00 -7.09
C LYS A 31 -4.70 -3.45 -7.48
N PRO A 32 -3.76 -4.14 -6.81
CA PRO A 32 -3.49 -5.54 -7.10
C PRO A 32 -4.69 -6.42 -6.71
N PRO A 33 -4.85 -7.59 -7.34
CA PRO A 33 -5.78 -8.61 -6.86
C PRO A 33 -5.35 -9.08 -5.46
N LEU A 34 -6.32 -9.54 -4.67
CA LEU A 34 -6.08 -9.99 -3.30
C LEU A 34 -5.17 -11.24 -3.24
N ASP A 35 -5.24 -12.09 -4.26
CA ASP A 35 -4.45 -13.33 -4.35
C ASP A 35 -2.95 -13.07 -4.52
N ASP A 36 -2.56 -11.86 -4.96
CA ASP A 36 -1.16 -11.44 -5.08
C ASP A 36 -0.61 -10.89 -3.75
N LEU A 37 -1.43 -10.84 -2.70
CA LEU A 37 -1.06 -10.27 -1.39
C LEU A 37 -0.74 -11.37 -0.38
N VAL A 38 0.21 -11.08 0.48
CA VAL A 38 0.64 -12.00 1.54
C VAL A 38 -0.28 -11.86 2.75
N GLU A 39 -0.87 -12.97 3.17
CA GLU A 39 -1.66 -13.06 4.41
C GLU A 39 -0.83 -12.62 5.63
N GLY A 40 -1.41 -11.77 6.49
CA GLY A 40 -0.68 -11.14 7.60
C GLY A 40 0.27 -10.02 7.16
N GLY A 41 0.28 -9.67 5.87
CA GLY A 41 0.96 -8.50 5.33
C GLY A 41 0.10 -7.24 5.34
N ALA A 42 0.57 -6.23 4.61
CA ALA A 42 -0.13 -4.96 4.46
C ALA A 42 -0.18 -4.50 3.00
N LEU A 43 -1.24 -3.80 2.64
CA LEU A 43 -1.36 -3.07 1.38
C LEU A 43 -1.41 -1.58 1.70
N THR A 44 -0.55 -0.79 1.05
CA THR A 44 -0.58 0.67 1.15
C THR A 44 -0.82 1.29 -0.21
N VAL A 45 -1.59 2.38 -0.25
CA VAL A 45 -1.71 3.23 -1.43
C VAL A 45 -1.21 4.63 -1.11
N ASP A 46 -0.27 5.11 -1.91
CA ASP A 46 0.15 6.51 -1.91
C ASP A 46 -0.69 7.30 -2.90
N HIS A 47 -1.33 8.35 -2.42
CA HIS A 47 -2.15 9.23 -3.23
C HIS A 47 -1.32 10.41 -3.77
N PRO A 48 -1.75 11.00 -4.90
CA PRO A 48 -1.03 12.13 -5.51
C PRO A 48 -0.97 13.37 -4.62
N ASN A 49 -1.91 13.50 -3.68
CA ASN A 49 -1.97 14.57 -2.69
C ASN A 49 -1.01 14.36 -1.49
N GLY A 50 -0.15 13.34 -1.54
CA GLY A 50 0.80 13.01 -0.46
C GLY A 50 0.19 12.22 0.70
N SER A 51 -1.12 11.94 0.70
CA SER A 51 -1.73 11.08 1.70
C SER A 51 -1.45 9.60 1.43
N ARG A 52 -1.36 8.81 2.48
CA ARG A 52 -1.22 7.35 2.40
C ARG A 52 -2.37 6.68 3.13
N ARG A 53 -2.96 5.66 2.51
CA ARG A 53 -3.90 4.75 3.17
C ARG A 53 -3.33 3.35 3.24
N SER A 54 -3.62 2.63 4.31
CA SER A 54 -3.07 1.31 4.58
C SER A 54 -4.19 0.36 5.00
N TRP A 55 -4.06 -0.91 4.61
CA TRP A 55 -4.93 -2.02 4.98
C TRP A 55 -4.07 -3.22 5.39
N LEU A 56 -4.63 -4.08 6.24
CA LEU A 56 -4.04 -5.38 6.54
C LEU A 56 -4.66 -6.44 5.63
N VAL A 57 -3.88 -7.43 5.25
CA VAL A 57 -4.36 -8.59 4.50
C VAL A 57 -4.67 -9.68 5.51
N ARG A 58 -5.95 -10.03 5.63
CA ARG A 58 -6.38 -11.04 6.60
C ARG A 58 -7.57 -11.81 6.09
N GLU A 59 -7.51 -13.14 6.17
CA GLU A 59 -8.55 -14.06 5.72
C GLU A 59 -8.98 -13.79 4.26
N GLY A 60 -8.04 -13.36 3.42
CA GLY A 60 -8.31 -12.98 2.03
C GLY A 60 -9.03 -11.63 1.85
N GLU A 61 -9.12 -10.80 2.89
CA GLU A 61 -9.75 -9.49 2.86
C GLU A 61 -8.77 -8.35 3.19
N LEU A 62 -9.12 -7.13 2.78
CA LEU A 62 -8.42 -5.91 3.20
C LEU A 62 -9.12 -5.28 4.39
N ILE A 63 -8.53 -5.45 5.57
CA ILE A 63 -9.06 -4.89 6.80
C ILE A 63 -8.50 -3.50 7.01
N ASP A 64 -9.39 -2.52 7.18
CA ASP A 64 -8.99 -1.16 7.54
C ASP A 64 -8.67 -1.13 9.05
N PRO A 65 -7.40 -0.83 9.43
CA PRO A 65 -6.99 -0.86 10.83
C PRO A 65 -7.75 0.13 11.71
N ALA A 66 -8.34 1.20 11.15
CA ALA A 66 -9.19 2.12 11.91
C ALA A 66 -10.57 1.52 12.26
N THR A 67 -11.00 0.47 11.55
CA THR A 67 -12.27 -0.22 11.81
C THR A 67 -12.11 -1.30 12.89
N GLU A 68 -10.89 -1.81 13.10
CA GLU A 68 -10.55 -2.84 14.10
C GLU A 68 -10.11 -2.26 15.47
N LEU A 69 -10.71 -1.15 15.90
CA LEU A 69 -10.43 -0.38 17.14
C LEU A 69 -10.50 -1.17 18.47
N ARG A 70 -10.76 -2.49 18.46
CA ARG A 70 -10.74 -3.33 19.67
C ARG A 70 -9.56 -4.29 19.80
N ARG A 71 -8.67 -4.43 18.82
CA ARG A 71 -7.50 -5.33 18.99
C ARG A 71 -6.24 -5.03 18.17
N ILE A 72 -6.20 -3.94 17.41
CA ILE A 72 -4.99 -3.52 16.68
C ILE A 72 -4.52 -2.18 17.24
N ALA A 73 -4.31 -2.16 18.55
CA ALA A 73 -3.40 -1.20 19.11
C ALA A 73 -2.01 -1.53 18.54
N TRP A 74 -1.57 -0.77 17.54
CA TRP A 74 -0.18 -0.67 17.14
C TRP A 74 0.38 -1.95 16.50
N TRP A 75 0.08 -2.21 15.22
CA TRP A 75 1.10 -2.87 14.41
C TRP A 75 2.25 -1.89 14.26
N PRO A 76 3.44 -2.19 14.81
CA PRO A 76 4.58 -1.29 14.70
C PRO A 76 5.03 -1.37 13.25
N ASN A 77 4.62 -0.42 12.43
CA ASN A 77 5.34 -0.14 11.20
C ASN A 77 6.46 0.84 11.56
N PRO A 78 7.70 0.38 11.77
CA PRO A 78 8.82 1.26 12.11
C PRO A 78 9.13 2.29 11.01
N ARG A 79 8.56 2.11 9.79
CA ARG A 79 8.73 3.00 8.63
C ARG A 79 7.56 3.96 8.41
N LEU A 80 6.46 3.87 9.16
CA LEU A 80 5.36 4.86 9.16
C LEU A 80 5.58 5.95 10.23
N ARG A 81 6.83 6.34 10.53
CA ARG A 81 7.04 7.57 11.31
C ARG A 81 6.42 8.74 10.54
N SER A 82 5.28 9.19 11.03
CA SER A 82 4.54 10.35 10.58
C SER A 82 5.49 11.55 10.58
N TRP A 83 5.57 12.25 9.44
CA TRP A 83 5.96 13.65 9.39
C TRP A 83 4.75 14.50 9.75
#